data_AF-K1SAM1-F1
#
_entry.id   AF-K1SAM1-F1
#
_cell.length_a   1.000
_cell.length_b   1.000
_cell.length_c   1.000
_cell.angle_alpha   90.00
_cell.angle_beta   90.00
_cell.angle_gamma   90.00
#
_symmetry.space_group_name_H-M   'P 1'
#
loop_
_entity.id
_entity.type
_entity.pdbx_description
1 polymer ?
#
loop_
_entity_poly.entity_id
_entity_poly.type
_entity_poly.pdbx_seq_one_letter_code
_entity_poly.pdbx_strand_id
1 'polypeptide(L)'
;EIIESKIENKGFEYPYVIKSCSGHGGSQVFLVNNSKEDEQAVKAMNGQEYVVQQCCSDLGRDVRVYIIGNKIIKAVLRTSTESFKSNYSLGGKVQEYTLNNEEKAMVERIVDKLPLDYAGIDFTFNNGKAVFNEIEDAVGARMLYQVSDIDIVEMYIKYILEQLSKE
;
A
#
# COMPACT_ATOMS: atom_id res chain seq x y z
N GLU A 1 -9.97 -11.48 1.97
CA GLU A 1 -10.45 -12.62 1.18
C GLU A 1 -10.13 -12.30 -0.28
N ILE A 2 -9.25 -13.06 -0.93
CA ILE A 2 -8.99 -12.91 -2.38
C ILE A 2 -10.08 -13.75 -3.05
N ILE A 3 -11.12 -13.08 -3.57
CA ILE A 3 -12.30 -13.74 -4.13
C ILE A 3 -12.20 -13.68 -5.65
N GLU A 4 -11.80 -14.80 -6.25
CA GLU A 4 -11.84 -15.05 -7.69
C GLU A 4 -13.27 -14.93 -8.25
N SER A 5 -13.36 -14.17 -9.35
CA SER A 5 -14.38 -14.12 -10.41
C SER A 5 -15.89 -14.31 -10.10
N LYS A 6 -16.66 -13.34 -10.63
CA LYS A 6 -18.15 -13.22 -10.72
C LYS A 6 -18.83 -12.62 -9.48
N ILE A 7 -19.06 -11.31 -9.58
CA ILE A 7 -19.55 -10.44 -8.51
C ILE A 7 -21.05 -10.23 -8.66
N GLU A 8 -21.84 -10.98 -7.88
CA GLU A 8 -23.12 -10.52 -7.36
C GLU A 8 -22.87 -10.11 -5.89
N ASN A 9 -23.08 -8.82 -5.61
CA ASN A 9 -23.12 -8.15 -4.31
C ASN A 9 -22.44 -8.86 -3.10
N LYS A 10 -21.13 -8.61 -2.93
CA LYS A 10 -20.20 -9.25 -1.95
C LYS A 10 -20.38 -8.81 -0.47
N GLY A 11 -21.55 -8.39 -0.04
CA GLY A 11 -21.81 -8.04 1.38
C GLY A 11 -21.06 -6.81 1.92
N PHE A 12 -20.48 -5.98 1.05
CA PHE A 12 -19.89 -4.69 1.42
C PHE A 12 -20.94 -3.59 1.31
N GLU A 13 -21.04 -2.75 2.34
CA GLU A 13 -21.86 -1.54 2.29
C GLU A 13 -21.10 -0.41 1.60
N TYR A 14 -21.83 0.43 0.86
CA TYR A 14 -21.24 1.65 0.31
C TYR A 14 -20.81 2.60 1.46
N PRO A 15 -19.68 3.30 1.32
CA PRO A 15 -18.76 3.24 0.19
C PRO A 15 -17.75 2.09 0.30
N TYR A 16 -17.31 1.57 -0.84
CA TYR A 16 -16.20 0.61 -0.93
C TYR A 16 -15.24 0.98 -2.07
N VAL A 17 -14.10 0.30 -2.15
CA VAL A 17 -13.05 0.55 -3.16
C VAL A 17 -12.92 -0.66 -4.09
N ILE A 18 -12.93 -0.41 -5.40
CA ILE A 18 -12.58 -1.40 -6.43
C ILE A 18 -11.17 -1.10 -6.94
N LYS A 19 -10.29 -2.12 -6.99
CA LYS A 19 -8.91 -1.99 -7.47
C LYS A 19 -8.58 -3.10 -8.46
N SER A 20 -7.95 -2.75 -9.58
CA SER A 20 -7.38 -3.74 -10.50
C SER A 20 -6.26 -4.54 -9.83
N CYS A 21 -6.19 -5.85 -10.09
CA CYS A 21 -5.10 -6.72 -9.61
C CYS A 21 -3.77 -6.47 -10.34
N SER A 22 -3.80 -5.82 -11.50
CA SER A 22 -2.62 -5.55 -12.34
C SER A 22 -2.35 -4.05 -12.53
N GLY A 23 -3.10 -3.20 -11.82
CA GLY A 23 -2.95 -1.75 -11.91
C GLY A 23 -1.69 -1.25 -11.20
N HIS A 24 -1.10 -0.18 -11.74
CA HIS A 24 0.03 0.52 -11.14
C HIS A 24 -0.18 2.04 -11.15
N GLY A 25 0.40 2.75 -10.18
CA GLY A 25 0.29 4.21 -10.07
C GLY A 25 -1.08 4.74 -9.63
N GLY A 26 -2.01 3.87 -9.23
CA GLY A 26 -3.32 4.24 -8.71
C GLY A 26 -4.35 4.67 -9.75
N SER A 27 -4.10 4.48 -11.05
CA SER A 27 -5.03 4.84 -12.13
C SER A 27 -6.30 3.97 -12.15
N GLN A 28 -6.22 2.72 -11.69
CA GLN A 28 -7.32 1.75 -11.67
C GLN A 28 -7.81 1.44 -10.25
N VAL A 29 -7.99 2.50 -9.45
CA VAL A 29 -8.54 2.44 -8.10
C VAL A 29 -9.75 3.37 -8.03
N PHE A 30 -10.92 2.84 -7.71
CA PHE A 30 -12.19 3.56 -7.76
C PHE A 30 -12.86 3.52 -6.39
N LEU A 31 -13.19 4.69 -5.85
CA LEU A 31 -14.10 4.80 -4.72
C LEU A 31 -15.53 4.74 -5.26
N VAL A 32 -16.33 3.84 -4.70
CA VAL A 32 -17.68 3.55 -5.18
C VAL A 32 -18.67 3.85 -4.06
N ASN A 33 -19.58 4.80 -4.30
CA ASN A 33 -20.56 5.27 -3.32
C ASN A 33 -21.99 4.78 -3.58
N ASN A 34 -22.24 4.22 -4.77
CA ASN A 34 -23.57 3.77 -5.19
C ASN A 34 -23.46 2.79 -6.38
N SER A 35 -24.59 2.17 -6.74
CA SER A 35 -24.64 1.17 -7.82
C SER A 35 -24.25 1.70 -9.20
N LYS A 36 -24.49 2.99 -9.47
CA LYS A 36 -24.11 3.59 -10.75
C LYS A 36 -22.59 3.73 -10.87
N GLU A 37 -21.92 4.12 -9.79
CA GLU A 37 -20.46 4.19 -9.73
C GLU A 37 -19.81 2.79 -9.79
N ASP A 38 -20.45 1.78 -9.21
CA ASP A 38 -20.04 0.37 -9.30
C ASP A 38 -20.00 -0.07 -10.77
N GLU A 39 -21.12 0.07 -11.48
CA GLU A 39 -21.22 -0.28 -12.89
C GLU A 39 -20.16 0.43 -13.75
N GLN A 40 -19.87 1.70 -13.44
CA GLN A 40 -18.84 2.47 -14.15
C GLN A 40 -17.43 1.95 -13.86
N ALA A 41 -17.11 1.70 -12.58
CA ALA A 41 -15.82 1.16 -12.17
C ALA A 41 -15.58 -0.24 -12.76
N VAL A 42 -16.58 -1.13 -12.73
CA VAL A 42 -16.50 -2.47 -13.33
C VAL A 42 -16.33 -2.41 -14.84
N LYS A 43 -17.05 -1.51 -15.54
CA LYS A 43 -16.83 -1.29 -16.98
C LYS A 43 -15.42 -0.78 -17.26
N ALA A 44 -14.89 0.12 -16.42
CA ALA A 44 -13.53 0.64 -16.55
C ALA A 44 -12.44 -0.42 -16.34
N MET A 45 -12.73 -1.52 -15.63
CA MET A 45 -11.81 -2.67 -15.54
C MET A 45 -11.65 -3.40 -16.88
N ASN A 46 -12.59 -3.28 -17.82
CA ASN A 46 -12.52 -3.87 -19.15
C ASN A 46 -12.18 -5.38 -19.15
N GLY A 47 -12.79 -6.13 -18.22
CA GLY A 47 -12.59 -7.58 -18.08
C GLY A 47 -11.33 -8.00 -17.32
N GLN A 48 -10.52 -7.06 -16.82
CA GLN A 48 -9.41 -7.38 -15.92
C GLN A 48 -9.89 -7.86 -14.55
N GLU A 49 -9.07 -8.66 -13.88
CA GLU A 49 -9.31 -9.07 -12.51
C GLU A 49 -9.18 -7.88 -11.56
N TYR A 50 -10.03 -7.85 -10.54
CA TYR A 50 -10.06 -6.78 -9.55
C TYR A 50 -10.48 -7.30 -8.18
N VAL A 51 -10.08 -6.55 -7.16
CA VAL A 51 -10.48 -6.76 -5.76
C VAL A 51 -11.46 -5.69 -5.31
N VAL A 52 -12.35 -6.07 -4.40
CA VAL A 52 -13.27 -5.17 -3.70
C VAL A 52 -12.88 -5.14 -2.24
N GLN A 53 -12.74 -3.95 -1.67
CA GLN A 53 -12.31 -3.73 -0.30
C GLN A 53 -13.21 -2.69 0.37
N GLN A 54 -13.61 -2.90 1.62
CA GLN A 54 -14.32 -1.88 2.40
C GLN A 54 -13.52 -0.58 2.42
N CYS A 55 -14.21 0.54 2.18
CA CYS A 55 -13.57 1.85 2.25
C CYS A 55 -13.18 2.14 3.71
N CYS A 56 -11.92 2.51 3.92
CA CYS A 56 -11.44 2.91 5.24
C CYS A 56 -11.83 4.38 5.51
N SER A 57 -12.11 4.73 6.76
CA SER A 57 -12.63 6.06 7.11
C SER A 57 -11.63 7.21 6.94
N ASP A 58 -10.33 6.98 7.15
CA ASP A 58 -9.30 8.02 7.14
C ASP A 58 -8.75 8.20 5.72
N LEU A 59 -9.59 8.75 4.83
CA LEU A 59 -9.24 8.95 3.42
C LEU A 59 -8.10 9.94 3.22
N GLY A 60 -7.33 9.75 2.13
CA GLY A 60 -6.20 10.60 1.80
C GLY A 60 -5.04 10.47 2.79
N ARG A 61 -4.99 9.39 3.57
CA ARG A 61 -3.93 9.11 4.53
C ARG A 61 -3.50 7.65 4.44
N ASP A 62 -2.21 7.43 4.22
CA ASP A 62 -1.60 6.11 4.29
C ASP A 62 -0.17 6.17 4.82
N VAL A 63 0.37 5.04 5.25
CA VAL A 63 1.78 4.89 5.63
C VAL A 63 2.43 3.83 4.76
N ARG A 64 3.59 4.17 4.21
CA ARG A 64 4.49 3.22 3.53
C ARG A 64 5.66 2.85 4.45
N VAL A 65 5.86 1.56 4.67
CA VAL A 65 6.95 1.00 5.46
C VAL A 65 7.99 0.39 4.52
N TYR A 66 9.22 0.86 4.61
CA TYR A 66 10.34 0.37 3.81
C TYR A 66 11.03 -0.80 4.52
N ILE A 67 11.18 -1.91 3.82
CA ILE A 67 11.76 -3.16 4.31
C ILE A 67 13.03 -3.47 3.53
N ILE A 68 14.10 -3.87 4.24
CA ILE A 68 15.27 -4.55 3.66
C ILE A 68 15.56 -5.80 4.48
N GLY A 69 15.64 -6.97 3.82
CA GLY A 69 15.99 -8.23 4.45
C GLY A 69 15.15 -8.56 5.69
N ASN A 70 13.83 -8.47 5.56
CA ASN A 70 12.84 -8.65 6.63
C ASN A 70 12.93 -7.64 7.79
N LYS A 71 13.70 -6.56 7.67
CA LYS A 71 13.83 -5.52 8.69
C LYS A 71 13.14 -4.24 8.28
N ILE A 72 12.43 -3.63 9.22
CA ILE A 72 11.86 -2.28 9.07
C ILE A 72 13.00 -1.27 9.06
N ILE A 73 13.12 -0.52 7.96
CA ILE A 73 14.13 0.53 7.78
C ILE A 73 13.58 1.88 8.21
N LYS A 74 12.45 2.29 7.62
CA LYS A 74 11.75 3.54 7.89
C LYS A 74 10.28 3.41 7.53
N ALA A 75 9.47 4.34 8.04
CA ALA A 75 8.10 4.53 7.58
C ALA A 75 7.86 5.99 7.20
N VAL A 76 7.04 6.19 6.18
CA VAL A 76 6.70 7.51 5.63
C VAL A 76 5.18 7.61 5.57
N LEU A 77 4.64 8.66 6.19
CA LEU A 77 3.22 9.00 6.13
C LEU A 77 2.97 9.87 4.91
N ARG A 78 2.03 9.44 4.08
CA ARG A 78 1.55 10.15 2.89
C ARG A 78 0.18 10.72 3.18
N THR A 79 -0.01 12.00 2.85
CA THR A 79 -1.30 12.70 3.02
C THR A 79 -1.70 13.45 1.76
N SER A 80 -2.98 13.44 1.44
CA SER A 80 -3.57 14.20 0.33
C SER A 80 -4.77 14.97 0.83
N THR A 81 -4.86 16.25 0.46
CA THR A 81 -6.00 17.12 0.79
C THR A 81 -7.05 17.15 -0.32
N GLU A 82 -6.72 16.64 -1.51
CA GLU A 82 -7.54 16.79 -2.73
C GLU A 82 -8.08 15.46 -3.27
N SER A 83 -7.55 14.32 -2.82
CA SER A 83 -7.95 13.01 -3.29
C SER A 83 -8.04 12.02 -2.12
N PHE A 84 -8.98 11.08 -2.21
CA PHE A 84 -9.02 9.95 -1.30
C PHE A 84 -7.77 9.06 -1.41
N LYS A 85 -7.06 9.16 -2.53
CA LYS A 85 -5.75 8.55 -2.76
C LYS A 85 -4.66 9.49 -2.24
N SER A 86 -3.75 8.95 -1.45
CA SER A 86 -2.58 9.67 -0.91
C SER A 86 -1.31 9.49 -1.75
N ASN A 87 -1.43 8.98 -2.97
CA ASN A 87 -0.30 8.78 -3.87
C ASN A 87 0.50 10.08 -4.06
N TYR A 88 1.78 10.05 -3.65
CA TYR A 88 2.69 11.18 -3.72
C TYR A 88 2.87 11.73 -5.14
N SER A 89 2.82 10.87 -6.16
CA SER A 89 2.88 11.27 -7.58
C SER A 89 1.75 12.22 -8.00
N LEU A 90 0.71 12.38 -7.19
CA LEU A 90 -0.43 13.27 -7.41
C LEU A 90 -0.39 14.54 -6.53
N GLY A 91 0.75 14.87 -5.91
CA GLY A 91 0.92 16.10 -5.11
C GLY A 91 0.69 15.93 -3.61
N GLY A 92 0.65 14.69 -3.11
CA GLY A 92 0.55 14.40 -1.67
C GLY A 92 1.75 14.93 -0.87
N LYS A 93 1.54 15.29 0.39
CA LYS A 93 2.60 15.63 1.35
C LYS A 93 3.17 14.36 1.97
N VAL A 94 4.49 14.34 2.15
CA VAL A 94 5.21 13.26 2.84
C VAL A 94 5.80 13.78 4.14
N GLN A 95 5.79 12.94 5.16
CA GLN A 95 6.46 13.20 6.44
C GLN A 95 6.99 11.89 7.02
N GLU A 96 8.04 11.99 7.82
CA GLU A 96 8.53 10.84 8.59
C GLU A 96 7.43 10.31 9.52
N TYR A 97 7.32 8.98 9.62
CA TYR A 97 6.34 8.32 10.47
C TYR A 97 7.01 7.33 11.42
N THR A 98 6.66 7.39 12.70
CA THR A 98 7.08 6.40 13.69
C THR A 98 5.97 5.41 13.90
N LEU A 99 6.20 4.15 13.50
CA LEU A 99 5.26 3.07 13.75
C LEU A 99 5.06 2.85 15.26
N ASN A 100 3.81 2.71 15.68
CA ASN A 100 3.47 2.24 17.02
C ASN A 100 3.72 0.73 17.15
N ASN A 101 3.54 0.18 18.36
CA ASN A 101 3.83 -1.23 18.63
C ASN A 101 2.89 -2.19 17.88
N GLU A 102 1.62 -1.82 17.67
CA GLU A 102 0.66 -2.65 16.93
C GLU A 102 1.01 -2.69 15.44
N GLU A 103 1.39 -1.54 14.86
CA GLU A 103 1.82 -1.40 13.46
C GLU A 103 3.12 -2.17 13.21
N LYS A 104 4.12 -2.05 14.09
CA LYS A 104 5.37 -2.83 14.02
C LYS A 104 5.09 -4.32 14.06
N ALA A 105 4.28 -4.78 15.02
CA ALA A 105 3.92 -6.18 15.13
C ALA A 105 3.15 -6.69 13.90
N MET A 106 2.37 -5.83 13.23
CA MET A 106 1.71 -6.18 11.98
C MET A 106 2.71 -6.39 10.86
N VAL A 107 3.68 -5.49 10.70
CA VAL A 107 4.77 -5.62 9.72
C VAL A 107 5.61 -6.86 9.97
N GLU A 108 5.99 -7.11 11.22
CA GLU A 108 6.76 -8.31 11.62
C GLU A 108 6.03 -9.61 11.25
N ARG A 109 4.72 -9.68 11.48
CA ARG A 109 3.90 -10.83 11.06
C ARG A 109 3.82 -11.01 9.54
N ILE A 110 3.86 -9.91 8.79
CA ILE A 110 3.85 -9.96 7.32
C ILE A 110 5.19 -10.54 6.84
N VAL A 111 6.32 -9.98 7.29
CA VAL A 111 7.66 -10.41 6.84
C VAL A 111 8.03 -11.82 7.31
N ASP A 112 7.48 -12.28 8.44
CA ASP A 112 7.63 -13.66 8.92
C ASP A 112 6.95 -14.68 7.98
N LYS A 113 5.79 -14.32 7.44
CA LYS A 113 5.02 -15.19 6.53
C LYS A 113 5.44 -15.06 5.07
N LEU A 114 5.90 -13.89 4.69
CA LEU A 114 6.34 -13.55 3.35
C LEU A 114 7.68 -12.86 3.47
N PRO A 115 8.80 -13.59 3.35
CA PRO A 115 10.13 -12.98 3.37
C PRO A 115 10.30 -11.96 2.23
N LEU A 116 10.84 -10.78 2.55
CA LEU A 116 11.01 -9.65 1.64
C LEU A 116 12.46 -9.13 1.71
N ASP A 117 13.12 -9.11 0.55
CA ASP A 117 14.48 -8.58 0.40
C ASP A 117 14.48 -7.05 0.31
N TYR A 118 13.63 -6.46 -0.53
CA TYR A 118 13.43 -5.03 -0.64
C TYR A 118 12.00 -4.72 -1.08
N ALA A 119 11.22 -4.13 -0.17
CA ALA A 119 9.78 -3.94 -0.37
C ALA A 119 9.23 -2.72 0.37
N GLY A 120 8.09 -2.24 -0.11
CA GLY A 120 7.24 -1.25 0.54
C GLY A 120 5.95 -1.92 1.00
N ILE A 121 5.60 -1.78 2.27
CA ILE A 121 4.33 -2.26 2.80
C ILE A 121 3.45 -1.06 3.10
N ASP A 122 2.31 -0.98 2.43
CA ASP A 122 1.40 0.15 2.54
C ASP A 122 0.22 -0.18 3.46
N PHE A 123 -0.11 0.77 4.32
CA PHE A 123 -1.23 0.72 5.24
C PHE A 123 -2.14 1.93 5.06
N THR A 124 -3.43 1.69 4.85
CA THR A 124 -4.47 2.73 4.99
C THR A 124 -4.93 2.82 6.44
N PHE A 125 -5.74 3.81 6.79
CA PHE A 125 -6.23 3.98 8.17
C PHE A 125 -7.76 3.88 8.24
N ASN A 126 -8.25 3.09 9.19
CA ASN A 126 -9.67 2.97 9.51
C ASN A 126 -9.88 3.22 11.01
N ASN A 127 -10.62 4.28 11.34
CA ASN A 127 -10.80 4.82 12.68
C ASN A 127 -9.46 5.03 13.40
N GLY A 128 -8.47 5.58 12.68
CA GLY A 128 -7.12 5.81 13.17
C GLY A 128 -6.25 4.56 13.32
N LYS A 129 -6.74 3.37 12.97
CA LYS A 129 -5.97 2.11 13.02
C LYS A 129 -5.45 1.73 11.64
N ALA A 130 -4.19 1.32 11.58
CA ALA A 130 -3.59 0.83 10.35
C ALA A 130 -4.28 -0.45 9.84
N VAL A 131 -4.58 -0.48 8.55
CA VAL A 131 -5.14 -1.61 7.82
C VAL A 131 -4.20 -1.91 6.66
N PHE A 132 -3.73 -3.16 6.59
CA PHE A 132 -2.88 -3.61 5.50
C PHE A 132 -3.57 -3.38 4.16
N ASN A 133 -2.86 -2.75 3.22
CA ASN A 133 -3.40 -2.37 1.92
C ASN A 133 -2.74 -3.13 0.78
N GLU A 134 -1.42 -3.01 0.62
CA GLU A 134 -0.67 -3.66 -0.45
C GLU A 134 0.82 -3.81 -0.07
N ILE A 135 1.53 -4.64 -0.84
CA ILE A 135 2.99 -4.77 -0.80
C ILE A 135 3.49 -4.45 -2.21
N GLU A 136 4.48 -3.57 -2.30
CA GLU A 136 5.20 -3.24 -3.52
C GLU A 136 6.60 -3.86 -3.44
N ASP A 137 6.89 -4.80 -4.32
CA ASP A 137 8.25 -5.27 -4.54
C ASP A 137 9.05 -4.22 -5.33
N ALA A 138 10.35 -4.11 -5.06
CA ALA A 138 11.21 -3.10 -5.68
C ALA A 138 10.70 -1.65 -5.48
N VAL A 139 10.31 -1.34 -4.24
CA VAL A 139 9.67 -0.07 -3.87
C VAL A 139 10.47 1.18 -4.28
N GLY A 140 9.75 2.18 -4.78
CA GLY A 140 10.32 3.50 -5.05
C GLY A 140 10.77 4.25 -3.79
N ALA A 141 12.02 4.75 -3.78
CA ALA A 141 12.63 5.46 -2.65
C ALA A 141 12.50 6.99 -2.67
N ARG A 142 11.91 7.58 -3.72
CA ARG A 142 11.86 9.04 -3.89
C ARG A 142 11.24 9.76 -2.68
N MET A 143 10.16 9.22 -2.12
CA MET A 143 9.47 9.81 -0.97
C MET A 143 10.33 9.72 0.30
N LEU A 144 11.06 8.62 0.46
CA LEU A 144 11.94 8.42 1.60
C LEU A 144 13.07 9.44 1.62
N TYR A 145 13.70 9.69 0.48
CA TYR A 145 14.76 10.70 0.34
C TYR A 145 14.29 12.14 0.59
N GLN A 146 12.98 12.42 0.55
CA GLN A 146 12.46 13.76 0.85
C GLN A 146 12.33 14.04 2.34
N VAL A 147 12.27 12.98 3.15
CA VAL A 147 12.03 13.09 4.60
C VAL A 147 13.17 12.52 5.41
N SER A 148 14.21 11.98 4.76
CA SER A 148 15.31 11.29 5.41
C SER A 148 16.55 11.27 4.51
N ASP A 149 17.72 11.42 5.13
CA ASP A 149 19.03 11.35 4.45
C ASP A 149 19.62 9.93 4.39
N ILE A 150 18.78 8.89 4.50
CA ILE A 150 19.28 7.53 4.51
C ILE A 150 19.63 7.08 3.10
N ASP A 151 20.79 6.43 2.93
CA ASP A 151 21.13 5.82 1.66
C ASP A 151 20.55 4.40 1.57
N ILE A 152 19.27 4.32 1.24
CA ILE A 152 18.57 3.03 1.15
C ILE A 152 19.15 2.14 0.03
N VAL A 153 19.73 2.73 -1.02
CA VAL A 153 20.38 1.99 -2.10
C VAL A 153 21.65 1.33 -1.58
N GLU A 154 22.51 2.08 -0.89
CA GLU A 154 23.72 1.51 -0.26
C GLU A 154 23.36 0.40 0.74
N MET A 155 22.33 0.61 1.56
CA MET A 155 21.83 -0.40 2.50
C MET A 155 21.39 -1.69 1.78
N TYR A 156 20.67 -1.57 0.66
CA TYR A 156 20.21 -2.73 -0.09
C TYR A 156 21.36 -3.45 -0.80
N ILE A 157 22.32 -2.72 -1.37
CA ILE A 157 23.53 -3.32 -1.97
C ILE A 157 24.35 -4.07 -0.92
N LYS A 158 24.54 -3.50 0.28
CA LYS A 158 25.19 -4.18 1.41
C LYS A 158 24.46 -5.47 1.77
N TYR A 159 23.13 -5.43 1.87
CA TYR A 159 22.32 -6.62 2.10
C TYR A 159 22.55 -7.70 1.03
N ILE A 160 22.53 -7.35 -0.25
CA ILE A 160 22.80 -8.30 -1.36
C ILE A 160 24.18 -8.93 -1.22
N LEU A 161 25.23 -8.14 -0.97
CA LEU A 161 26.59 -8.63 -0.79
C LEU A 161 26.69 -9.60 0.40
N GLU A 162 26.02 -9.28 1.51
CA GLU A 162 25.95 -10.17 2.68
C GLU A 162 25.27 -11.50 2.35
N GLN A 163 24.19 -11.52 1.56
CA GLN A 163 23.54 -12.77 1.16
C GLN A 163 24.42 -13.61 0.24
N LEU A 164 25.05 -13.00 -0.76
CA LEU A 164 25.95 -13.70 -1.68
C LEU A 164 27.20 -14.26 -0.98
N SER A 165 27.65 -13.65 0.12
CA SER A 165 28.80 -14.15 0.90
C SER A 165 28.50 -15.39 1.75
N LYS A 166 27.23 -15.77 1.91
CA LYS A 166 26.78 -16.95 2.66
C LYS A 166 26.64 -18.20 1.81
N GLU A 167 26.72 -18.05 0.48
CA GLU A 167 26.77 -19.14 -0.50
C GLU A 167 28.21 -19.62 -0.70
#